data_AF-A0A3M1CND6-F1
#
_entry.id   AF-A0A3M1CND6-F1
#
_cell.length_a   1.000
_cell.length_b   1.000
_cell.length_c   1.000
_cell.angle_alpha   90.00
_cell.angle_beta   90.00
_cell.angle_gamma   90.00
#
_symmetry.space_group_name_H-M   'P 1'
#
loop_
_entity.id
_entity.type
_entity.pdbx_description
1 polymer ?
#
loop_
_entity_poly.entity_id
_entity_poly.type
_entity_poly.pdbx_seq_one_letter_code
_entity_poly.pdbx_strand_id
1 'polypeptide(L)'
;TNGKALTPELLHDLKKAGVFGFTFHVDSNQGRGGKWRGKNELELNELRLEYAEMLAREGGIACSFNSTVYAENIQYVPGMIAWAREHIDIVHTMVFICFRHVIPDMPYDWYAGGTKVDWDKIWYHSDTKREIELKSNHLVELVRQEDPHCEPAAYLNGTEDPTAFKWLLSERVGTKKRIYGYVGPKFIELVMAGYHLFTGKYLSYASPSALRKGRLSLLLTWPLDKGIRKTLTNYLKALAVNPFRIFQRLHLQSIMFIQPVDCMADGGQSMCDGCPDITVWKDKLVWSCRLEELKKFGTFLRTVPKAEPHKGRAEVLTTATPKQSLAMKRPAETDAGVTAEEAAVTSSGGSEKLQ
;
A
#
# COMPACT_ATOMS: atom_id res chain seq x y z
N THR A 1 -12.74 9.77 10.82
CA THR A 1 -14.07 9.63 11.46
C THR A 1 -14.93 8.66 10.65
N ASN A 2 -15.93 7.99 11.23
CA ASN A 2 -16.90 7.18 10.47
C ASN A 2 -18.12 7.99 9.94
N GLY A 3 -18.19 9.28 10.29
CA GLY A 3 -19.21 10.23 9.86
C GLY A 3 -20.56 10.13 10.58
N LYS A 4 -20.80 9.09 11.38
CA LYS A 4 -22.13 8.77 11.93
C LYS A 4 -22.75 9.88 12.80
N ALA A 5 -21.92 10.60 13.55
CA ALA A 5 -22.37 11.67 14.45
C ALA A 5 -22.28 13.07 13.81
N LEU A 6 -21.80 13.18 12.57
CA LEU A 6 -21.59 14.48 11.92
C LEU A 6 -22.93 15.00 11.38
N THR A 7 -23.44 16.07 11.97
CA THR A 7 -24.59 16.83 11.46
C THR A 7 -24.13 18.15 10.83
N PRO A 8 -24.96 18.83 10.02
CA PRO A 8 -24.64 20.16 9.50
C PRO A 8 -24.31 21.18 10.60
N GLU A 9 -25.01 21.14 11.73
CA GLU A 9 -24.80 22.04 12.86
C GLU A 9 -23.45 21.78 13.52
N LEU A 10 -23.14 20.50 13.80
CA LEU A 10 -21.83 20.12 14.34
C LEU A 10 -20.70 20.46 13.36
N LEU A 11 -20.90 20.26 12.06
CA LEU A 11 -19.94 20.62 11.03
C LEU A 11 -19.64 22.13 11.04
N HIS A 12 -20.70 22.95 11.14
CA HIS A 12 -20.57 24.40 11.22
C HIS A 12 -19.77 24.84 12.45
N ASP A 13 -20.04 24.24 13.61
CA ASP A 13 -19.30 24.53 14.85
C ASP A 13 -17.83 24.07 14.75
N LEU A 14 -17.57 22.91 14.17
CA LEU A 14 -16.20 22.43 13.91
C LEU A 14 -15.44 23.36 12.96
N LYS A 15 -16.10 23.93 11.95
CA LYS A 15 -15.48 24.92 11.06
C LYS A 15 -15.16 26.22 11.79
N LYS A 16 -16.05 26.72 12.64
CA LYS A 16 -15.75 27.87 13.51
C LYS A 16 -14.55 27.59 14.43
N ALA A 17 -14.42 26.36 14.91
CA ALA A 17 -13.28 25.90 15.70
C ALA A 17 -11.99 25.70 14.88
N GLY A 18 -12.05 25.80 13.55
CA GLY A 18 -10.88 25.72 12.67
C GLY A 18 -10.60 24.34 12.08
N VAL A 19 -11.60 23.45 11.97
CA VAL A 19 -11.42 22.18 11.27
C VAL A 19 -10.96 22.41 9.83
N PHE A 20 -9.85 21.77 9.45
CA PHE A 20 -9.26 21.93 8.12
C PHE A 20 -9.94 21.02 7.08
N GLY A 21 -10.28 19.80 7.49
CA GLY A 21 -10.75 18.74 6.61
C GLY A 21 -11.24 17.54 7.38
N PHE A 22 -11.94 16.65 6.68
CA PHE A 22 -12.32 15.34 7.21
C PHE A 22 -11.81 14.24 6.30
N THR A 23 -11.29 13.20 6.95
CA THR A 23 -11.09 11.90 6.35
C THR A 23 -12.15 10.94 6.89
N PHE A 24 -13.10 10.59 6.04
CA PHE A 24 -14.17 9.65 6.38
C PHE A 24 -13.73 8.23 6.07
N HIS A 25 -13.86 7.35 7.05
CA HIS A 25 -13.70 5.92 6.85
C HIS A 25 -15.06 5.34 6.51
N VAL A 26 -15.24 4.94 5.26
CA VAL A 26 -16.46 4.32 4.74
C VAL A 26 -16.02 3.05 4.01
N ASP A 27 -16.39 1.89 4.53
CA ASP A 27 -16.12 0.58 3.95
C ASP A 27 -17.23 -0.41 4.31
N SER A 28 -17.35 -1.49 3.54
CA SER A 28 -18.41 -2.50 3.70
C SER A 28 -18.29 -3.32 4.98
N ASN A 29 -17.10 -3.39 5.58
CA ASN A 29 -16.81 -4.24 6.73
C ASN A 29 -16.97 -3.53 8.09
N GLN A 30 -17.33 -2.24 8.13
CA GLN A 30 -17.61 -1.53 9.39
C GLN A 30 -18.93 -1.93 10.09
N GLY A 31 -19.70 -2.87 9.50
CA GLY A 31 -20.98 -3.29 10.08
C GLY A 31 -22.02 -2.16 10.12
N ARG A 32 -22.09 -1.33 9.08
CA ARG A 32 -23.01 -0.18 9.03
C ARG A 32 -24.47 -0.63 9.09
N GLY A 33 -25.28 0.08 9.88
CA GLY A 33 -26.70 -0.19 10.06
C GLY A 33 -27.61 0.49 9.03
N GLY A 34 -28.92 0.26 9.15
CA GLY A 34 -29.94 0.91 8.31
C GLY A 34 -29.81 0.55 6.83
N LYS A 35 -30.05 1.54 5.94
CA LYS A 35 -29.95 1.37 4.48
C LYS A 35 -28.55 1.05 3.95
N TRP A 36 -27.53 1.08 4.82
CA TRP A 36 -26.13 0.81 4.48
C TRP A 36 -25.70 -0.63 4.78
N ARG A 37 -26.56 -1.42 5.42
CA ARG A 37 -26.24 -2.80 5.79
C ARG A 37 -26.04 -3.65 4.54
N GLY A 38 -24.91 -4.35 4.49
CA GLY A 38 -24.59 -5.30 3.41
C GLY A 38 -24.21 -4.66 2.07
N LYS A 39 -24.14 -3.32 2.00
CA LYS A 39 -23.70 -2.62 0.79
C LYS A 39 -22.21 -2.82 0.54
N ASN A 40 -21.84 -3.05 -0.72
CA ASN A 40 -20.46 -3.12 -1.15
C ASN A 40 -19.83 -1.72 -1.28
N GLU A 41 -18.55 -1.68 -1.66
CA GLU A 41 -17.79 -0.43 -1.76
C GLU A 41 -18.36 0.57 -2.77
N LEU A 42 -18.94 0.12 -3.88
CA LEU A 42 -19.53 1.01 -4.89
C LEU A 42 -20.90 1.54 -4.46
N GLU A 43 -21.73 0.70 -3.84
CA GLU A 43 -23.03 1.12 -3.31
C GLU A 43 -22.88 2.12 -2.16
N LEU A 44 -21.77 2.05 -1.40
CA LEU A 44 -21.42 3.01 -0.36
C LEU A 44 -20.94 4.36 -0.92
N ASN A 45 -20.71 4.50 -2.23
CA ASN A 45 -20.42 5.81 -2.82
C ASN A 45 -21.59 6.80 -2.65
N GLU A 46 -22.83 6.32 -2.54
CA GLU A 46 -23.98 7.16 -2.18
C GLU A 46 -23.74 7.84 -0.81
N LEU A 47 -23.28 7.10 0.19
CA LEU A 47 -22.93 7.66 1.51
C LEU A 47 -21.72 8.60 1.44
N ARG A 48 -20.70 8.24 0.66
CA ARG A 48 -19.54 9.13 0.45
C ARG A 48 -19.96 10.45 -0.18
N LEU A 49 -20.90 10.41 -1.13
CA LEU A 49 -21.45 11.60 -1.76
C LEU A 49 -22.25 12.45 -0.76
N GLU A 50 -23.10 11.85 0.08
CA GLU A 50 -23.83 12.56 1.13
C GLU A 50 -22.89 13.38 2.03
N TYR A 51 -21.76 12.79 2.46
CA TYR A 51 -20.75 13.50 3.25
C TYR A 51 -19.99 14.55 2.45
N ALA A 52 -19.56 14.23 1.22
CA ALA A 52 -18.81 15.16 0.38
C ALA A 52 -19.63 16.42 0.06
N GLU A 53 -20.91 16.27 -0.23
CA GLU A 53 -21.81 17.39 -0.48
C GLU A 53 -22.09 18.21 0.79
N MET A 54 -22.19 17.57 1.96
CA MET A 54 -22.31 18.27 3.24
C MET A 54 -21.11 19.20 3.47
N LEU A 55 -19.88 18.69 3.28
CA LEU A 55 -18.67 19.51 3.40
C LEU A 55 -18.58 20.57 2.31
N ALA A 56 -19.01 20.27 1.09
CA ALA A 56 -18.98 21.21 -0.03
C ALA A 56 -19.95 22.39 0.18
N ARG A 57 -21.15 22.13 0.73
CA ARG A 57 -22.13 23.17 1.10
C ARG A 57 -21.59 24.11 2.17
N GLU A 58 -20.96 23.55 3.20
CA GLU A 58 -20.31 24.38 4.22
C GLU A 58 -19.11 25.15 3.64
N GLY A 59 -18.33 24.50 2.77
CA GLY A 59 -17.26 25.13 1.99
C GLY A 59 -15.99 25.41 2.79
N GLY A 60 -14.85 25.41 2.09
CA GLY A 60 -13.53 25.67 2.66
C GLY A 60 -12.89 24.49 3.40
N ILE A 61 -13.54 23.32 3.41
CA ILE A 61 -13.12 22.13 4.15
C ILE A 61 -12.64 21.06 3.16
N ALA A 62 -11.47 20.46 3.42
CA ALA A 62 -10.96 19.33 2.64
C ALA A 62 -11.78 18.05 2.92
N CYS A 63 -11.94 17.22 1.90
CA CYS A 63 -12.80 16.03 1.95
C CYS A 63 -12.04 14.83 1.39
N SER A 64 -11.84 13.84 2.25
CA SER A 64 -11.05 12.65 1.96
C SER A 64 -11.79 11.40 2.40
N PHE A 65 -11.55 10.28 1.74
CA PHE A 65 -12.12 8.99 2.12
C PHE A 65 -11.05 7.93 2.27
N ASN A 66 -11.14 7.16 3.35
CA ASN A 66 -10.40 5.92 3.54
C ASN A 66 -11.33 4.75 3.21
N SER A 67 -10.80 3.78 2.47
CA SER A 67 -11.40 2.46 2.26
C SER A 67 -10.38 1.38 2.59
N THR A 68 -10.81 0.42 3.41
CA THR A 68 -9.99 -0.74 3.76
C THR A 68 -10.16 -1.79 2.69
N VAL A 69 -9.04 -2.25 2.14
CA VAL A 69 -8.99 -3.18 1.02
C VAL A 69 -8.57 -4.56 1.49
N TYR A 70 -9.43 -5.53 1.18
CA TYR A 70 -9.25 -6.95 1.39
C TYR A 70 -9.26 -7.67 0.04
N ALA A 71 -8.86 -8.95 0.02
CA ALA A 71 -8.91 -9.76 -1.20
C ALA A 71 -10.34 -9.85 -1.76
N GLU A 72 -11.36 -9.78 -0.89
CA GLU A 72 -12.76 -9.95 -1.25
C GLU A 72 -13.41 -8.66 -1.81
N ASN A 73 -12.79 -7.49 -1.63
CA ASN A 73 -13.35 -6.20 -2.09
C ASN A 73 -12.41 -5.39 -3.02
N ILE A 74 -11.21 -5.89 -3.29
CA ILE A 74 -10.20 -5.23 -4.13
C ILE A 74 -10.71 -4.88 -5.54
N GLN A 75 -11.58 -5.71 -6.11
CA GLN A 75 -12.20 -5.52 -7.42
C GLN A 75 -13.00 -4.21 -7.54
N TYR A 76 -13.41 -3.60 -6.43
CA TYR A 76 -14.17 -2.35 -6.44
C TYR A 76 -13.29 -1.08 -6.49
N VAL A 77 -11.98 -1.20 -6.24
CA VAL A 77 -11.06 -0.05 -6.16
C VAL A 77 -11.07 0.81 -7.43
N PRO A 78 -11.00 0.25 -8.66
CA PRO A 78 -11.06 1.06 -9.88
C PRO A 78 -12.36 1.85 -10.02
N GLY A 79 -13.51 1.22 -9.72
CA GLY A 79 -14.82 1.89 -9.73
C GLY A 79 -14.92 3.02 -8.70
N MET A 80 -14.31 2.88 -7.52
CA MET A 80 -14.23 3.96 -6.53
C MET A 80 -13.37 5.14 -7.01
N ILE A 81 -12.28 4.86 -7.72
CA ILE A 81 -11.40 5.89 -8.30
C ILE A 81 -12.11 6.61 -9.45
N ALA A 82 -12.89 5.89 -10.26
CA ALA A 82 -13.73 6.45 -11.30
C ALA A 82 -14.80 7.38 -10.71
N TRP A 83 -15.49 6.94 -9.65
CA TRP A 83 -16.43 7.77 -8.89
C TRP A 83 -15.74 9.02 -8.32
N ALA A 84 -14.56 8.88 -7.71
CA ALA A 84 -13.83 10.02 -7.18
C ALA A 84 -13.46 11.06 -8.26
N ARG A 85 -13.19 10.63 -9.50
CA ARG A 85 -12.99 11.54 -10.64
C ARG A 85 -14.26 12.35 -10.94
N GLU A 86 -15.43 11.70 -10.91
CA GLU A 86 -16.71 12.36 -11.21
C GLU A 86 -17.04 13.46 -10.21
N HIS A 87 -16.55 13.31 -8.98
CA HIS A 87 -16.71 14.26 -7.88
C HIS A 87 -15.40 14.99 -7.50
N ILE A 88 -14.43 15.10 -8.42
CA ILE A 88 -13.09 15.66 -8.17
C ILE A 88 -13.08 17.10 -7.61
N ASP A 89 -14.20 17.82 -7.74
CA ASP A 89 -14.35 19.17 -7.22
C ASP A 89 -14.68 19.24 -5.73
N ILE A 90 -15.16 18.13 -5.15
CA ILE A 90 -15.59 18.02 -3.75
C ILE A 90 -14.96 16.82 -3.03
N VAL A 91 -14.41 15.84 -3.75
CA VAL A 91 -13.63 14.71 -3.23
C VAL A 91 -12.17 14.93 -3.58
N HIS A 92 -11.36 15.25 -2.58
CA HIS A 92 -9.99 15.72 -2.75
C HIS A 92 -8.95 14.59 -2.67
N THR A 93 -9.21 13.59 -1.82
CA THR A 93 -8.30 12.47 -1.59
C THR A 93 -9.06 11.16 -1.45
N MET A 94 -8.60 10.10 -2.11
CA MET A 94 -8.99 8.73 -1.82
C MET A 94 -7.78 7.98 -1.28
N VAL A 95 -7.96 7.25 -0.18
CA VAL A 95 -6.93 6.43 0.44
C VAL A 95 -7.44 4.99 0.48
N PHE A 96 -6.66 4.09 -0.12
CA PHE A 96 -6.92 2.66 -0.13
C PHE A 96 -5.88 1.98 0.76
N ILE A 97 -6.34 1.32 1.82
CA ILE A 97 -5.49 0.73 2.85
C ILE A 97 -5.64 -0.77 2.78
N CYS A 98 -4.63 -1.48 2.28
CA CYS A 98 -4.60 -2.93 2.31
C CYS A 98 -4.67 -3.41 3.78
N PHE A 99 -5.48 -4.43 4.03
CA PHE A 99 -5.61 -5.01 5.36
C PHE A 99 -4.98 -6.39 5.41
N ARG A 100 -4.34 -6.70 6.55
CA ARG A 100 -3.71 -7.99 6.80
C ARG A 100 -4.23 -8.55 8.11
N HIS A 101 -5.03 -9.60 8.01
CA HIS A 101 -5.44 -10.37 9.18
C HIS A 101 -4.29 -11.22 9.72
N VAL A 102 -4.31 -11.49 11.02
CA VAL A 102 -3.64 -12.67 11.56
C VAL A 102 -4.51 -13.89 11.26
N ILE A 103 -3.95 -14.93 10.65
CA ILE A 103 -4.68 -16.14 10.27
C ILE A 103 -3.99 -17.39 10.84
N PRO A 104 -4.71 -18.51 11.07
CA PRO A 104 -4.19 -19.67 11.79
C PRO A 104 -2.93 -20.30 11.18
N ASP A 105 -2.80 -20.26 9.86
CA ASP A 105 -1.75 -20.93 9.08
C ASP A 105 -0.53 -20.06 8.77
N MET A 106 -0.44 -18.88 9.37
CA MET A 106 0.79 -18.10 9.32
C MET A 106 1.97 -18.88 9.91
N PRO A 107 3.18 -18.76 9.32
CA PRO A 107 4.37 -19.50 9.76
C PRO A 107 5.04 -18.87 10.99
N TYR A 108 4.30 -18.12 11.82
CA TYR A 108 4.83 -17.41 12.97
C TYR A 108 4.05 -17.77 14.24
N ASP A 109 4.75 -17.73 15.37
CA ASP A 109 4.20 -17.59 16.71
C ASP A 109 4.25 -16.12 17.14
N TRP A 110 3.32 -15.69 17.99
CA TRP A 110 3.29 -14.32 18.53
C TRP A 110 3.72 -14.29 19.98
N TYR A 111 4.48 -13.27 20.35
CA TYR A 111 4.97 -13.08 21.71
C TYR A 111 4.80 -11.64 22.18
N ALA A 112 4.28 -11.49 23.39
CA ALA A 112 4.34 -10.27 24.18
C ALA A 112 5.50 -10.39 25.17
N GLY A 113 6.68 -9.87 24.79
CA GLY A 113 7.91 -10.10 25.55
C GLY A 113 8.27 -11.59 25.55
N GLY A 114 8.34 -12.22 26.72
CA GLY A 114 8.60 -13.67 26.86
C GLY A 114 7.34 -14.55 26.82
N THR A 115 6.15 -13.96 26.75
CA THR A 115 4.88 -14.72 26.85
C THR A 115 4.29 -14.96 25.47
N LYS A 116 4.07 -16.24 25.13
CA LYS A 116 3.37 -16.62 23.89
C LYS A 116 1.92 -16.14 23.93
N VAL A 117 1.47 -15.56 22.83
CA VAL A 117 0.10 -15.08 22.62
C VAL A 117 -0.53 -15.92 21.53
N ASP A 118 -1.67 -16.51 21.84
CA ASP A 118 -2.45 -17.25 20.84
C ASP A 118 -2.97 -16.28 19.77
N TRP A 119 -2.89 -16.69 18.51
CA TRP A 119 -3.18 -15.84 17.36
C TRP A 119 -4.63 -15.33 17.34
N ASP A 120 -5.57 -16.13 17.86
CA ASP A 120 -7.01 -15.84 18.01
C ASP A 120 -7.30 -14.79 19.10
N LYS A 121 -6.34 -14.51 19.97
CA LYS A 121 -6.43 -13.42 20.95
C LYS A 121 -6.06 -12.07 20.34
N ILE A 122 -5.58 -12.00 19.11
CA ILE A 122 -5.20 -10.76 18.44
C ILE A 122 -6.44 -10.16 17.76
N TRP A 123 -6.79 -8.90 18.03
CA TRP A 123 -8.12 -8.36 17.66
C TRP A 123 -8.37 -8.25 16.14
N TYR A 124 -7.30 -8.29 15.33
CA TYR A 124 -7.35 -8.31 13.88
C TYR A 124 -7.14 -9.72 13.30
N HIS A 125 -7.39 -10.77 14.08
CA HIS A 125 -7.39 -12.13 13.56
C HIS A 125 -8.58 -12.39 12.62
N SER A 126 -8.50 -13.49 11.90
CA SER A 126 -9.58 -14.09 11.13
C SER A 126 -9.47 -15.60 11.24
N ASP A 127 -10.56 -16.27 11.61
CA ASP A 127 -10.63 -17.74 11.62
C ASP A 127 -10.64 -18.33 10.21
N THR A 128 -10.96 -17.50 9.22
CA THR A 128 -10.99 -17.89 7.80
C THR A 128 -9.60 -17.75 7.18
N LYS A 129 -9.18 -18.81 6.50
CA LYS A 129 -8.06 -18.76 5.57
C LYS A 129 -8.40 -17.82 4.42
N ARG A 130 -7.50 -16.89 4.12
CA ARG A 130 -7.68 -15.90 3.06
C ARG A 130 -6.34 -15.40 2.56
N GLU A 131 -6.33 -14.83 1.36
CA GLU A 131 -5.16 -14.15 0.85
C GLU A 131 -4.91 -12.88 1.67
N ILE A 132 -3.70 -12.75 2.19
CA ILE A 132 -3.28 -11.66 3.09
C ILE A 132 -2.08 -10.89 2.54
N GLU A 133 -1.58 -11.25 1.36
CA GLU A 133 -0.36 -10.69 0.77
C GLU A 133 -0.62 -9.50 -0.15
N LEU A 134 -1.76 -8.81 0.03
CA LEU A 134 -2.04 -7.59 -0.73
C LEU A 134 -1.02 -6.49 -0.43
N LYS A 135 -0.35 -6.04 -1.50
CA LYS A 135 0.63 -4.96 -1.49
C LYS A 135 0.06 -3.71 -2.15
N SER A 136 0.63 -2.55 -1.83
CA SER A 136 0.25 -1.28 -2.47
C SER A 136 0.43 -1.34 -4.00
N ASN A 137 1.48 -2.01 -4.48
CA ASN A 137 1.74 -2.21 -5.92
C ASN A 137 0.62 -2.97 -6.62
N HIS A 138 0.00 -3.97 -5.98
CA HIS A 138 -1.12 -4.71 -6.57
C HIS A 138 -2.31 -3.77 -6.85
N LEU A 139 -2.55 -2.78 -5.97
CA LEU A 139 -3.58 -1.77 -6.21
C LEU A 139 -3.22 -0.85 -7.37
N VAL A 140 -1.96 -0.41 -7.47
CA VAL A 140 -1.51 0.42 -8.60
C VAL A 140 -1.65 -0.34 -9.93
N GLU A 141 -1.24 -1.61 -9.96
CA GLU A 141 -1.37 -2.47 -11.13
C GLU A 141 -2.84 -2.68 -11.53
N LEU A 142 -3.71 -2.95 -10.57
CA LEU A 142 -5.15 -3.05 -10.81
C LEU A 142 -5.72 -1.76 -11.41
N VAL A 143 -5.35 -0.61 -10.86
CA VAL A 143 -5.80 0.69 -11.40
C VAL A 143 -5.25 0.95 -12.80
N ARG A 144 -4.03 0.52 -13.09
CA ARG A 144 -3.41 0.65 -14.43
C ARG A 144 -4.12 -0.17 -15.50
N GLN A 145 -4.90 -1.19 -15.14
CA GLN A 145 -5.73 -1.91 -16.10
C GLN A 145 -6.82 -1.02 -16.71
N GLU A 146 -7.36 -0.06 -15.94
CA GLU A 146 -8.37 0.90 -16.41
C GLU A 146 -7.77 2.26 -16.81
N ASP A 147 -6.72 2.70 -16.13
CA ASP A 147 -5.98 3.93 -16.43
C ASP A 147 -4.48 3.63 -16.56
N PRO A 148 -4.00 3.23 -17.75
CA PRO A 148 -2.60 2.89 -18.00
C PRO A 148 -1.60 4.04 -17.76
N HIS A 149 -2.08 5.25 -17.46
CA HIS A 149 -1.24 6.40 -17.14
C HIS A 149 -1.12 6.68 -15.65
N CYS A 150 -1.82 5.92 -14.79
CA CYS A 150 -1.70 6.02 -13.34
C CYS A 150 -0.26 5.74 -12.91
N GLU A 151 0.37 6.75 -12.29
CA GLU A 151 1.75 6.69 -11.84
C GLU A 151 1.88 7.34 -10.46
N PRO A 152 2.43 6.63 -9.46
CA PRO A 152 2.82 7.24 -8.20
C PRO A 152 3.93 8.28 -8.39
N ALA A 153 3.80 9.41 -7.71
CA ALA A 153 4.75 10.51 -7.71
C ALA A 153 5.62 10.55 -6.44
N ALA A 154 5.21 9.91 -5.35
CA ALA A 154 5.98 9.81 -4.12
C ALA A 154 5.68 8.51 -3.38
N TYR A 155 6.60 8.11 -2.51
CA TYR A 155 6.47 6.88 -1.73
C TYR A 155 7.11 6.99 -0.35
N LEU A 156 6.72 6.08 0.56
CA LEU A 156 7.46 5.74 1.78
C LEU A 156 7.79 4.26 1.75
N ASN A 157 9.01 3.91 2.16
CA ASN A 157 9.51 2.54 2.18
C ASN A 157 9.18 1.80 3.49
N GLY A 158 9.55 0.52 3.54
CA GLY A 158 9.50 -0.29 4.74
C GLY A 158 10.70 -0.02 5.67
N THR A 159 10.51 -0.22 6.97
CA THR A 159 11.58 -0.11 7.97
C THR A 159 12.62 -1.23 7.88
N GLU A 160 12.18 -2.44 7.50
CA GLU A 160 13.07 -3.61 7.33
C GLU A 160 13.40 -3.89 5.85
N ASP A 161 12.50 -3.50 4.95
CA ASP A 161 12.65 -3.68 3.50
C ASP A 161 12.50 -2.32 2.80
N PRO A 162 13.60 -1.70 2.35
CA PRO A 162 13.54 -0.41 1.67
C PRO A 162 12.89 -0.48 0.28
N THR A 163 12.72 -1.70 -0.27
CA THR A 163 12.05 -1.92 -1.57
C THR A 163 10.54 -2.08 -1.44
N ALA A 164 10.03 -2.26 -0.21
CA ALA A 164 8.60 -2.34 0.05
C ALA A 164 7.98 -0.94 0.08
N PHE A 165 7.18 -0.59 -0.93
CA PHE A 165 6.47 0.69 -0.99
C PHE A 165 5.26 0.68 -0.04
N LYS A 166 5.47 1.10 1.20
CA LYS A 166 4.42 1.14 2.23
C LYS A 166 3.35 2.18 1.94
N TRP A 167 3.73 3.29 1.35
CA TRP A 167 2.83 4.34 0.88
C TRP A 167 3.17 4.66 -0.57
N LEU A 168 2.15 4.79 -1.41
CA LEU A 168 2.26 5.25 -2.79
C LEU A 168 1.25 6.37 -3.01
N LEU A 169 1.76 7.57 -3.28
CA LEU A 169 0.96 8.75 -3.58
C LEU A 169 0.93 8.99 -5.09
N SER A 170 -0.25 8.89 -5.69
CA SER A 170 -0.52 9.36 -7.04
C SER A 170 -1.29 10.67 -6.98
N GLU A 171 -0.87 11.66 -7.75
CA GLU A 171 -1.55 12.96 -7.86
C GLU A 171 -1.94 13.18 -9.31
N ARG A 172 -3.24 13.37 -9.56
CA ARG A 172 -3.79 13.49 -10.92
C ARG A 172 -4.42 14.85 -11.17
N VAL A 173 -4.30 15.33 -12.40
CA VAL A 173 -4.88 16.61 -12.85
C VAL A 173 -6.03 16.33 -13.80
N GLY A 174 -7.22 16.85 -13.48
CA GLY A 174 -8.41 16.56 -14.28
C GLY A 174 -9.60 17.47 -14.05
N THR A 175 -10.69 17.12 -14.72
CA THR A 175 -12.05 17.63 -14.47
C THR A 175 -12.95 16.45 -14.11
N LYS A 176 -14.21 16.74 -13.75
CA LYS A 176 -15.24 15.71 -13.55
C LYS A 176 -15.35 14.73 -14.72
N LYS A 177 -15.05 15.17 -15.94
CA LYS A 177 -15.23 14.39 -17.16
C LYS A 177 -14.00 13.59 -17.57
N ARG A 178 -12.80 14.05 -17.20
CA ARG A 178 -11.54 13.48 -17.74
C ARG A 178 -10.33 13.83 -16.89
N ILE A 179 -9.42 12.87 -16.77
CA ILE A 179 -8.06 13.08 -16.28
C ILE A 179 -7.13 13.39 -17.47
N TYR A 180 -6.31 14.43 -17.34
CA TYR A 180 -5.33 14.83 -18.37
C TYR A 180 -3.97 14.18 -18.17
N GLY A 181 -3.65 13.80 -16.93
CA GLY A 181 -2.45 13.05 -16.58
C GLY A 181 -2.15 13.12 -15.09
N TYR A 182 -0.98 12.59 -14.76
CA TYR A 182 -0.45 12.47 -13.40
C TYR A 182 0.78 13.36 -13.26
N VAL A 183 0.97 13.94 -12.09
CA VAL A 183 2.17 14.70 -11.77
C VAL A 183 3.33 13.74 -11.52
N GLY A 184 4.57 14.19 -11.72
CA GLY A 184 5.75 13.41 -11.39
C GLY A 184 6.36 13.78 -10.03
N PRO A 185 7.46 13.10 -9.65
CA PRO A 185 8.10 13.28 -8.35
C PRO A 185 8.67 14.69 -8.13
N LYS A 186 9.15 15.36 -9.18
CA LYS A 186 9.71 16.72 -9.06
C LYS A 186 8.64 17.75 -8.73
N PHE A 187 7.40 17.53 -9.13
CA PHE A 187 6.29 18.36 -8.69
C PHE A 187 6.05 18.23 -7.18
N ILE A 188 5.99 17.00 -6.64
CA ILE A 188 5.77 16.77 -5.21
C ILE A 188 6.91 17.36 -4.39
N GLU A 189 8.16 17.12 -4.81
CA GLU A 189 9.36 17.69 -4.18
C GLU A 189 9.29 19.22 -4.13
N LEU A 190 8.96 19.88 -5.24
CA LEU A 190 8.85 21.34 -5.32
C LEU A 190 7.75 21.90 -4.41
N VAL A 191 6.59 21.24 -4.38
CA VAL A 191 5.47 21.65 -3.52
C VAL A 191 5.85 21.52 -2.05
N MET A 192 6.42 20.39 -1.65
CA MET A 192 6.83 20.14 -0.27
C MET A 192 7.95 21.07 0.18
N ALA A 193 9.02 21.18 -0.62
CA ALA A 193 10.17 22.03 -0.31
C ALA A 193 9.78 23.51 -0.31
N GLY A 194 8.97 23.95 -1.28
CA GLY A 194 8.45 25.32 -1.32
C GLY A 194 7.58 25.63 -0.12
N TYR A 195 6.62 24.75 0.20
CA TYR A 195 5.76 24.93 1.38
C TYR A 195 6.59 24.98 2.67
N HIS A 196 7.60 24.12 2.80
CA HIS A 196 8.51 24.11 3.95
C HIS A 196 9.35 25.38 4.04
N LEU A 197 9.89 25.86 2.92
CA LEU A 197 10.69 27.09 2.89
C LEU A 197 9.89 28.31 3.37
N PHE A 198 8.59 28.41 3.02
CA PHE A 198 7.77 29.56 3.38
C PHE A 198 7.06 29.43 4.74
N THR A 199 6.82 28.21 5.23
CA THR A 199 6.02 28.00 6.45
C THR A 199 6.77 27.33 7.60
N GLY A 200 7.96 26.77 7.34
CA GLY A 200 8.68 25.89 8.25
C GLY A 200 8.00 24.54 8.50
N LYS A 201 6.95 24.19 7.74
CA LYS A 201 6.13 22.99 7.92
C LYS A 201 6.09 22.13 6.67
N TYR A 202 5.75 20.86 6.80
CA TYR A 202 5.45 20.00 5.65
C TYR A 202 3.94 19.92 5.42
N LEU A 203 3.55 19.86 4.15
CA LEU A 203 2.14 19.83 3.77
C LEU A 203 1.60 18.41 4.00
N SER A 204 0.71 18.21 4.96
CA SER A 204 0.02 16.93 5.15
C SER A 204 -1.35 16.90 4.45
N TYR A 205 -2.08 18.02 4.48
CA TYR A 205 -3.35 18.18 3.80
C TYR A 205 -3.35 19.45 2.94
N ALA A 206 -3.77 19.32 1.69
CA ALA A 206 -3.95 20.45 0.79
C ALA A 206 -5.34 21.06 0.96
N SER A 207 -5.43 22.38 0.98
CA SER A 207 -6.72 23.07 1.07
C SER A 207 -7.49 22.92 -0.25
N PRO A 208 -8.83 22.98 -0.23
CA PRO A 208 -9.63 22.98 -1.46
C PRO A 208 -9.24 24.10 -2.44
N SER A 209 -8.81 25.25 -1.92
CA SER A 209 -8.36 26.37 -2.76
C SER A 209 -7.03 26.08 -3.45
N ALA A 210 -6.10 25.35 -2.81
CA ALA A 210 -4.86 24.91 -3.44
C ALA A 210 -5.13 23.85 -4.53
N LEU A 211 -5.99 22.87 -4.24
CA LEU A 211 -6.32 21.79 -5.17
C LEU A 211 -7.07 22.26 -6.42
N ARG A 212 -7.76 23.41 -6.33
CA ARG A 212 -8.41 24.10 -7.47
C ARG A 212 -7.43 24.81 -8.43
N LYS A 213 -6.14 24.90 -8.09
CA LYS A 213 -5.12 25.60 -8.88
C LYS A 213 -4.43 24.72 -9.93
N GLY A 214 -5.07 23.64 -10.39
CA GLY A 214 -4.45 22.69 -11.32
C GLY A 214 -3.81 23.34 -12.55
N ARG A 215 -4.47 24.33 -13.18
CA ARG A 215 -3.89 25.07 -14.32
C ARG A 215 -2.62 25.85 -13.96
N LEU A 216 -2.63 26.52 -12.82
CA LEU A 216 -1.47 27.29 -12.37
C LEU A 216 -0.30 26.35 -12.08
N SER A 217 -0.57 25.22 -11.43
CA SER A 217 0.42 24.16 -11.22
C SER A 217 1.03 23.70 -12.56
N LEU A 218 0.19 23.42 -13.58
CA LEU A 218 0.69 23.06 -14.90
C LEU A 218 1.60 24.15 -15.50
N LEU A 219 1.17 25.42 -15.47
CA LEU A 219 1.91 26.53 -16.09
C LEU A 219 3.23 26.85 -15.39
N LEU A 220 3.30 26.72 -14.06
CA LEU A 220 4.49 27.08 -13.30
C LEU A 220 5.53 25.96 -13.24
N THR A 221 5.11 24.69 -13.30
CA THR A 221 6.01 23.57 -13.01
C THR A 221 6.28 22.64 -14.19
N TRP A 222 5.69 22.87 -15.37
CA TRP A 222 5.95 22.03 -16.56
C TRP A 222 7.41 21.94 -17.03
N PRO A 223 8.29 22.94 -16.83
CA PRO A 223 9.69 22.78 -17.21
C PRO A 223 10.41 21.79 -16.28
N LEU A 224 9.96 21.69 -15.03
CA LEU A 224 10.66 21.01 -13.95
C LEU A 224 10.19 19.56 -13.75
N ASP A 225 8.97 19.23 -14.18
CA ASP A 225 8.38 17.91 -13.99
C ASP A 225 7.84 17.29 -15.29
N LYS A 226 8.28 16.05 -15.59
CA LYS A 226 7.91 15.32 -16.81
C LYS A 226 6.43 14.95 -16.85
N GLY A 227 5.85 14.57 -15.70
CA GLY A 227 4.43 14.22 -15.58
C GLY A 227 3.54 15.43 -15.85
N ILE A 228 3.89 16.59 -15.27
CA ILE A 228 3.23 17.87 -15.54
C ILE A 228 3.35 18.25 -17.01
N ARG A 229 4.53 18.11 -17.63
CA ARG A 229 4.72 18.43 -19.06
C ARG A 229 3.81 17.60 -19.97
N LYS A 230 3.74 16.28 -19.73
CA LYS A 230 2.83 15.38 -20.46
C LYS A 230 1.36 15.78 -20.24
N THR A 231 0.99 16.07 -19.00
CA THR A 231 -0.35 16.50 -18.62
C THR A 231 -0.75 17.82 -19.29
N LEU A 232 0.13 18.82 -19.29
CA LEU A 232 -0.07 20.09 -19.99
C LEU A 232 -0.24 19.88 -21.49
N THR A 233 0.58 19.02 -22.09
CA THR A 233 0.47 18.69 -23.52
C THR A 233 -0.88 18.08 -23.85
N ASN A 234 -1.36 17.13 -23.04
CA ASN A 234 -2.68 16.53 -23.19
C ASN A 234 -3.82 17.54 -22.99
N TYR A 235 -3.67 18.45 -22.05
CA TYR A 235 -4.63 19.53 -21.81
C TYR A 235 -4.69 20.52 -22.99
N LEU A 236 -3.55 20.92 -23.55
CA LEU A 236 -3.48 21.79 -24.73
C LEU A 236 -4.08 21.12 -25.98
N LYS A 237 -3.77 19.83 -26.21
CA LYS A 237 -4.43 19.04 -27.27
C LYS A 237 -5.94 19.01 -27.09
N ALA A 238 -6.39 18.83 -25.86
CA ALA A 238 -7.81 18.85 -25.53
C ALA A 238 -8.46 20.21 -25.76
N LEU A 239 -7.75 21.32 -25.50
CA LEU A 239 -8.23 22.68 -25.78
C LEU A 239 -8.30 22.96 -27.29
N ALA A 240 -7.33 22.47 -28.07
CA ALA A 240 -7.35 22.63 -29.53
C ALA A 240 -8.58 21.98 -30.17
N VAL A 241 -9.04 20.84 -29.63
CA VAL A 241 -10.27 20.17 -30.09
C VAL A 241 -11.53 20.90 -29.61
N ASN A 242 -11.52 21.47 -28.41
CA ASN A 242 -12.66 22.22 -27.86
C ASN A 242 -12.17 23.37 -26.94
N PRO A 243 -12.11 24.60 -27.46
CA PRO A 243 -11.63 25.76 -26.71
C PRO A 243 -12.46 26.09 -25.47
N PHE A 244 -13.76 25.75 -25.46
CA PHE A 244 -14.64 26.00 -24.31
C PHE A 244 -14.24 25.20 -23.06
N ARG A 245 -13.32 24.22 -23.17
CA ARG A 245 -12.74 23.54 -22.01
C ARG A 245 -11.94 24.49 -21.10
N ILE A 246 -11.54 25.67 -21.58
CA ILE A 246 -10.91 26.71 -20.75
C ILE A 246 -11.86 27.27 -19.67
N PHE A 247 -13.17 27.04 -19.77
CA PHE A 247 -14.12 27.38 -18.71
C PHE A 247 -14.25 26.28 -17.64
N GLN A 248 -13.72 25.07 -17.89
CA GLN A 248 -13.75 23.96 -16.94
C GLN A 248 -12.53 23.95 -16.02
N ARG A 249 -12.74 24.21 -14.74
CA ARG A 249 -11.65 24.19 -13.74
C ARG A 249 -10.88 22.86 -13.75
N LEU A 250 -9.54 22.94 -13.69
CA LEU A 250 -8.68 21.78 -13.48
C LEU A 250 -8.40 21.62 -11.98
N HIS A 251 -8.59 20.40 -11.50
CA HIS A 251 -8.42 20.00 -10.12
C HIS A 251 -7.21 19.07 -10.00
N LEU A 252 -6.48 19.21 -8.90
CA LEU A 252 -5.57 18.19 -8.38
C LEU A 252 -6.34 17.26 -7.45
N GLN A 253 -6.09 15.96 -7.56
CA GLN A 253 -6.69 14.96 -6.69
C GLN A 253 -5.67 13.88 -6.33
N SER A 254 -5.61 13.60 -5.04
CA SER A 254 -4.70 12.64 -4.45
C SER A 254 -5.34 11.26 -4.41
N ILE A 255 -4.62 10.23 -4.85
CA ILE A 255 -4.96 8.83 -4.66
C ILE A 255 -3.79 8.19 -3.92
N MET A 256 -4.05 7.63 -2.75
CA MET A 256 -3.05 7.03 -1.88
C MET A 256 -3.30 5.53 -1.75
N PHE A 257 -2.25 4.73 -1.87
CA PHE A 257 -2.27 3.29 -1.59
C PHE A 257 -1.35 2.99 -0.43
N ILE A 258 -1.87 2.33 0.60
CA ILE A 258 -1.15 2.04 1.85
C ILE A 258 -1.09 0.53 2.06
N GLN A 259 0.11 0.04 2.38
CA GLN A 259 0.38 -1.35 2.73
C GLN A 259 0.58 -1.49 4.25
N PRO A 260 0.03 -2.55 4.87
CA PRO A 260 0.17 -2.79 6.30
C PRO A 260 1.57 -3.36 6.64
N VAL A 261 1.75 -3.74 7.91
CA VAL A 261 2.95 -4.40 8.41
C VAL A 261 3.21 -5.71 7.66
N ASP A 262 4.42 -5.90 7.13
CA ASP A 262 4.84 -7.20 6.57
C ASP A 262 5.58 -7.98 7.64
N CYS A 263 5.35 -9.30 7.69
CA CYS A 263 6.14 -10.22 8.51
C CYS A 263 7.23 -10.83 7.63
N MET A 264 8.48 -10.53 7.94
CA MET A 264 9.69 -11.01 7.27
C MET A 264 9.95 -12.48 7.62
N ALA A 265 10.69 -13.19 6.78
CA ALA A 265 10.95 -14.62 6.95
C ALA A 265 11.62 -14.99 8.30
N ASP A 266 12.41 -14.07 8.86
CA ASP A 266 13.06 -14.22 10.17
C ASP A 266 12.16 -13.81 11.36
N GLY A 267 10.91 -13.42 11.09
CA GLY A 267 9.96 -12.90 12.07
C GLY A 267 10.03 -11.40 12.29
N GLY A 268 10.94 -10.68 11.60
CA GLY A 268 10.97 -9.22 11.59
C GLY A 268 9.63 -8.63 11.11
N GLN A 269 9.32 -7.40 11.52
CA GLN A 269 8.07 -6.74 11.15
C GLN A 269 8.35 -5.40 10.48
N SER A 270 8.17 -5.35 9.17
CA SER A 270 8.43 -4.16 8.37
C SER A 270 7.25 -3.19 8.41
N MET A 271 7.43 -2.05 9.06
CA MET A 271 6.46 -0.96 9.18
C MET A 271 6.68 0.11 8.11
N CYS A 272 5.78 1.10 8.02
CA CYS A 272 6.02 2.34 7.29
C CYS A 272 7.16 3.15 7.93
N ASP A 273 8.23 3.39 7.18
CA ASP A 273 9.29 4.30 7.57
C ASP A 273 8.79 5.74 7.54
N GLY A 274 9.08 6.51 8.59
CA GLY A 274 8.57 7.89 8.75
C GLY A 274 7.03 8.00 8.74
N CYS A 275 6.32 6.98 9.25
CA CYS A 275 4.87 6.86 9.07
C CYS A 275 4.08 8.13 9.47
N PRO A 276 3.21 8.67 8.59
CA PRO A 276 2.39 9.85 8.89
C PRO A 276 1.38 9.61 10.02
N ASP A 277 0.97 8.35 10.22
CA ASP A 277 -0.01 7.92 11.21
C ASP A 277 0.64 7.51 12.55
N ILE A 278 1.77 8.10 12.91
CA ILE A 278 2.36 7.99 14.24
C ILE A 278 1.49 8.77 15.24
N THR A 279 1.30 8.20 16.43
CA THR A 279 0.62 8.85 17.55
C THR A 279 1.44 8.79 18.83
N VAL A 280 1.04 9.55 19.84
CA VAL A 280 1.69 9.57 21.15
C VAL A 280 0.95 8.64 22.10
N TRP A 281 1.69 7.71 22.71
CA TRP A 281 1.19 6.84 23.78
C TRP A 281 2.22 6.71 24.88
N LYS A 282 1.86 7.11 26.11
CA LYS A 282 2.77 7.12 27.28
C LYS A 282 4.12 7.78 26.95
N ASP A 283 4.07 8.99 26.42
CA ASP A 283 5.23 9.81 26.03
C ASP A 283 6.16 9.18 24.99
N LYS A 284 5.66 8.19 24.24
CA LYS A 284 6.39 7.54 23.13
C LYS A 284 5.62 7.69 21.82
N LEU A 285 6.38 7.84 20.73
CA LEU A 285 5.86 7.77 19.38
C LEU A 285 5.64 6.30 18.99
N VAL A 286 4.43 5.99 18.54
CA VAL A 286 4.01 4.63 18.22
C VAL A 286 3.17 4.62 16.95
N TRP A 287 3.25 3.55 16.17
CA TRP A 287 2.36 3.36 15.02
C TRP A 287 0.92 3.19 15.50
N SER A 288 0.04 4.09 15.08
CA SER A 288 -1.37 4.05 15.50
C SER A 288 -2.05 2.74 15.09
N CYS A 289 -1.69 2.15 13.95
CA CYS A 289 -2.22 0.88 13.47
C CYS A 289 -1.88 -0.31 14.38
N ARG A 290 -0.90 -0.18 15.28
CA ARG A 290 -0.51 -1.20 16.27
C ARG A 290 -0.75 -0.77 17.71
N LEU A 291 -1.41 0.37 17.94
CA LEU A 291 -1.63 0.91 19.29
C LEU A 291 -2.39 -0.05 20.20
N GLU A 292 -3.33 -0.82 19.65
CA GLU A 292 -4.13 -1.77 20.44
C GLU A 292 -3.28 -2.93 21.00
N GLU A 293 -2.12 -3.26 20.39
CA GLU A 293 -1.19 -4.24 20.97
C GLU A 293 -0.61 -3.71 22.27
N LEU A 294 -0.21 -2.43 22.29
CA LEU A 294 0.31 -1.78 23.49
C LEU A 294 -0.75 -1.65 24.58
N LYS A 295 -2.00 -1.38 24.20
CA LYS A 295 -3.11 -1.30 25.16
C LYS A 295 -3.44 -2.66 25.77
N LYS A 296 -3.46 -3.72 24.96
CA LYS A 296 -3.87 -5.05 25.39
C LYS A 296 -2.76 -5.87 26.06
N PHE A 297 -1.54 -5.79 25.52
CA PHE A 297 -0.41 -6.64 25.92
C PHE A 297 0.73 -5.85 26.59
N GLY A 298 0.64 -4.51 26.65
CA GLY A 298 1.68 -3.66 27.25
C GLY A 298 2.94 -3.50 26.40
N THR A 299 3.05 -4.22 25.28
CA THR A 299 4.18 -4.19 24.34
C THR A 299 3.70 -4.56 22.94
N PHE A 300 4.49 -4.20 21.92
CA PHE A 300 4.26 -4.70 20.57
C PHE A 300 4.47 -6.21 20.53
N LEU A 301 3.57 -6.91 19.83
CA LEU A 301 3.68 -8.33 19.58
C LEU A 301 4.80 -8.59 18.57
N ARG A 302 5.71 -9.47 18.94
CA ARG A 302 6.75 -9.96 18.03
C ARG A 302 6.28 -11.24 17.36
N THR A 303 6.54 -11.33 16.06
CA THR A 303 6.46 -12.59 15.32
C THR A 303 7.77 -13.34 15.44
N VAL A 304 7.70 -14.65 15.66
CA VAL A 304 8.85 -15.55 15.71
C VAL A 304 8.54 -16.71 14.77
N PRO A 305 9.41 -17.06 13.79
CA PRO A 305 9.15 -18.16 12.89
C PRO A 305 8.89 -19.45 13.67
N LYS A 306 7.84 -20.17 13.30
CA LYS A 306 7.63 -21.54 13.81
C LYS A 306 8.81 -22.37 13.33
N ALA A 307 9.43 -23.14 14.23
CA ALA A 307 10.41 -24.12 13.82
C ALA A 307 9.77 -25.03 12.77
N GLU A 308 10.41 -25.20 11.61
CA GLU A 308 9.95 -26.22 10.67
C GLU A 308 9.85 -27.55 11.42
N PRO A 309 8.78 -28.34 11.23
CA PRO A 309 8.75 -29.68 11.76
C PRO A 309 9.98 -30.39 11.18
N HIS A 310 10.95 -30.70 12.05
CA HIS A 310 12.12 -31.48 11.71
C HIS A 310 11.62 -32.77 11.04
N LYS A 311 11.64 -32.85 9.71
CA LYS A 311 11.48 -34.12 9.02
C LYS A 311 12.66 -34.96 9.47
N GLY A 312 12.38 -35.95 10.31
CA GLY A 312 13.37 -36.71 11.05
C GLY A 312 14.50 -37.17 10.14
N ARG A 313 15.70 -36.66 10.40
CA ARG A 313 16.91 -37.41 10.08
C ARG A 313 16.94 -38.52 11.10
N ALA A 314 16.34 -39.66 10.78
CA ALA A 314 16.57 -40.90 11.49
C ALA A 314 18.02 -41.32 11.20
N GLU A 315 18.98 -40.65 11.84
CA GLU A 315 20.30 -41.24 12.02
C GLU A 315 20.13 -42.36 13.03
N VAL A 316 20.15 -43.57 12.47
CA VAL A 316 20.26 -44.84 13.17
C VAL A 316 21.48 -44.78 14.08
N LEU A 317 21.26 -44.43 15.34
CA LEU A 317 22.19 -44.70 16.43
C LEU A 317 22.03 -46.17 16.81
N THR A 318 22.55 -47.06 15.96
CA THR A 318 22.88 -48.42 16.39
C THR A 318 24.18 -48.34 17.19
N THR A 319 24.03 -48.56 18.48
CA THR A 319 25.10 -48.82 19.44
C THR A 319 25.97 -49.98 18.95
N ALA A 320 27.20 -49.71 18.55
CA ALA A 320 28.24 -50.71 18.40
C ALA A 320 29.39 -50.41 19.37
N THR A 321 29.49 -51.27 20.38
CA THR A 321 30.51 -51.33 21.42
C THR A 321 31.92 -51.46 20.82
N PRO A 322 32.96 -50.79 21.36
CA PRO A 322 34.30 -50.88 20.82
C PRO A 322 34.96 -52.22 21.19
N LYS A 323 35.41 -52.98 20.19
CA LYS A 323 36.41 -54.05 20.38
C LYS A 323 37.73 -53.67 19.71
N GLN A 324 38.77 -54.03 20.46
CA GLN A 324 40.17 -53.64 20.35
C GLN A 324 40.89 -54.10 19.07
N SER A 325 41.99 -53.40 18.83
CA SER A 325 43.14 -53.62 17.93
C SER A 325 43.47 -55.05 17.49
N LEU A 326 43.92 -55.18 16.24
CA LEU A 326 45.09 -55.99 15.88
C LEU A 326 45.67 -55.58 14.51
N ALA A 327 46.98 -55.69 14.40
CA ALA A 327 47.85 -55.02 13.44
C ALA A 327 48.08 -55.78 12.11
N MET A 328 48.54 -55.00 11.12
CA MET A 328 49.45 -55.31 10.00
C MET A 328 49.14 -56.45 9.00
N LYS A 329 49.07 -56.09 7.71
CA LYS A 329 50.08 -56.45 6.67
C LYS A 329 49.80 -55.78 5.31
N ARG A 330 50.81 -55.09 4.76
CA ARG A 330 51.09 -54.95 3.30
C ARG A 330 51.81 -56.22 2.81
N PRO A 331 52.00 -56.54 1.51
CA PRO A 331 52.14 -55.69 0.29
C PRO A 331 51.29 -56.23 -0.91
N ALA A 332 51.34 -55.80 -2.18
CA ALA A 332 52.42 -55.30 -3.04
C ALA A 332 51.89 -54.54 -4.29
N GLU A 333 52.82 -53.81 -4.91
CA GLU A 333 52.74 -53.04 -6.16
C GLU A 333 52.66 -53.92 -7.43
N THR A 334 52.10 -53.38 -8.51
CA THR A 334 52.55 -53.40 -9.93
C THR A 334 51.51 -52.57 -10.73
N ASP A 335 51.76 -51.37 -11.23
CA ASP A 335 52.68 -50.88 -12.28
C ASP A 335 52.12 -50.96 -13.72
N ALA A 336 52.41 -49.89 -14.49
CA ALA A 336 52.11 -49.59 -15.90
C ALA A 336 50.63 -49.31 -16.28
N GLY A 337 50.26 -48.26 -17.03
CA GLY A 337 51.00 -47.23 -17.74
C GLY A 337 50.19 -46.74 -18.98
N VAL A 338 50.39 -45.46 -19.35
CA VAL A 338 50.44 -44.95 -20.75
C VAL A 338 49.11 -44.56 -21.45
N THR A 339 48.80 -43.25 -21.47
CA THR A 339 48.67 -42.27 -22.62
C THR A 339 47.33 -42.29 -23.37
N ALA A 340 46.55 -41.20 -23.44
CA ALA A 340 46.69 -39.89 -24.12
C ALA A 340 46.05 -39.88 -25.53
N GLU A 341 45.27 -38.82 -25.79
CA GLU A 341 44.96 -38.21 -27.11
C GLU A 341 44.18 -39.08 -28.13
N GLU A 342 43.29 -38.62 -29.00
CA GLU A 342 42.82 -37.31 -29.45
C GLU A 342 41.62 -37.55 -30.42
N ALA A 343 41.00 -36.45 -30.87
CA ALA A 343 40.16 -36.30 -32.09
C ALA A 343 38.75 -36.93 -32.05
N ALA A 344 37.66 -36.15 -31.97
CA ALA A 344 37.13 -35.22 -32.99
C ALA A 344 36.81 -35.90 -34.33
N VAL A 345 35.54 -35.76 -34.77
CA VAL A 345 35.08 -35.45 -36.14
C VAL A 345 33.65 -36.00 -36.37
N THR A 346 32.69 -35.05 -36.42
CA THR A 346 31.52 -34.99 -37.34
C THR A 346 30.49 -36.13 -37.29
N SER A 347 29.21 -36.03 -37.68
CA SER A 347 28.43 -35.08 -38.48
C SER A 347 26.95 -35.37 -38.24
N SER A 348 26.11 -34.37 -38.52
CA SER A 348 24.82 -34.47 -39.23
C SER A 348 23.66 -35.29 -38.65
N GLY A 349 22.54 -34.59 -38.43
CA GLY A 349 21.35 -34.84 -39.25
C GLY A 349 20.07 -35.29 -38.51
N GLY A 350 18.98 -34.57 -38.81
CA GLY A 350 17.58 -35.02 -38.66
C GLY A 350 16.96 -34.74 -37.30
N SER A 351 16.06 -33.76 -37.12
CA SER A 351 14.67 -33.68 -37.61
C SER A 351 13.80 -34.87 -37.17
N GLU A 352 12.94 -34.65 -36.17
CA GLU A 352 11.49 -34.95 -36.11
C GLU A 352 11.05 -34.89 -34.63
N LYS A 353 10.31 -33.87 -34.19
CA LYS A 353 8.84 -33.70 -34.24
C LYS A 353 8.03 -34.87 -33.66
N LEU A 354 7.25 -34.51 -32.63
CA LEU A 354 6.06 -35.15 -32.06
C LEU A 354 6.26 -36.44 -31.26
N GLN A 355 6.09 -36.31 -29.94
CA GLN A 355 4.84 -36.65 -29.26
C GLN A 355 4.58 -35.71 -28.08
#